data_AF-A0AA88RN14-F1
#
_entry.id   AF-A0AA88RN14-F1
#
_cell.length_a   1.000
_cell.length_b   1.000
_cell.length_c   1.000
_cell.angle_alpha   90.00
_cell.angle_beta   90.00
_cell.angle_gamma   90.00
#
_symmetry.space_group_name_H-M   'P 1'
#
loop_
_entity.id
_entity.type
_entity.pdbx_description
1 polymer ?
#
loop_
_entity_poly.entity_id
_entity_poly.type
_entity_poly.pdbx_seq_one_letter_code
_entity_poly.pdbx_strand_id
1 'polypeptide(L)'
;MQLVGKKYLIILDDVSNFHETLESGSSYDEEMGELIRSRLPKGCGGTVIVTSRDEEVGKQMVGEENLHKLVPLSDKVIWLIFKDSVQKDGTELPTGLETLKYDIVNKCGGLPLATKMLGEIMNKNLRASVNTQQGMQQPTC
;
A
#
# COMPACT_ATOMS: atom_id res chain seq x y z
N MET A 1 -26.76 -10.32 9.63
CA MET A 1 -26.77 -10.08 8.17
C MET A 1 -26.99 -11.41 7.46
N GLN A 2 -27.92 -11.50 6.51
CA GLN A 2 -28.17 -12.72 5.72
C GLN A 2 -27.52 -12.58 4.34
N LEU A 3 -26.51 -13.42 4.06
CA LEU A 3 -25.74 -13.43 2.81
C LEU A 3 -26.28 -14.44 1.78
N VAL A 4 -27.19 -15.33 2.19
CA VAL A 4 -27.80 -16.34 1.31
C VAL A 4 -28.52 -15.65 0.16
N GLY A 5 -28.23 -16.07 -1.08
CA GLY A 5 -28.82 -15.50 -2.28
C GLY A 5 -28.29 -14.10 -2.67
N LYS A 6 -27.19 -13.64 -2.07
CA LYS A 6 -26.58 -12.33 -2.35
C LYS A 6 -25.16 -12.46 -2.87
N LYS A 7 -24.76 -11.50 -3.73
CA LYS A 7 -23.36 -11.22 -4.04
C LYS A 7 -22.76 -10.40 -2.90
N TYR A 8 -21.53 -10.71 -2.51
CA TYR A 8 -20.83 -10.01 -1.44
C TYR A 8 -19.33 -9.95 -1.71
N LEU A 9 -18.68 -8.92 -1.14
CA LEU A 9 -17.24 -8.79 -1.06
C LEU A 9 -16.87 -8.56 0.41
N ILE A 10 -16.02 -9.42 0.97
CA ILE A 10 -15.50 -9.28 2.34
C ILE A 10 -14.00 -9.05 2.22
N ILE A 11 -13.49 -8.04 2.93
CA ILE A 11 -12.07 -7.73 2.99
C ILE A 11 -11.62 -7.90 4.43
N LEU A 12 -10.68 -8.80 4.65
CA LEU A 12 -10.00 -9.02 5.93
C LEU A 12 -8.62 -8.39 5.81
N ASP A 13 -8.41 -7.27 6.49
CA ASP A 13 -7.22 -6.44 6.33
C ASP A 13 -6.19 -6.68 7.45
N ASP A 14 -4.90 -6.76 7.08
CA ASP A 14 -3.74 -6.98 7.96
C ASP A 14 -3.90 -8.19 8.90
N VAL A 15 -4.36 -9.33 8.36
CA VAL A 15 -4.43 -10.59 9.11
C VAL A 15 -3.02 -11.06 9.42
N SER A 16 -2.75 -11.42 10.66
CA SER A 16 -1.45 -11.90 11.11
C SER A 16 -1.62 -12.97 12.18
N ASN A 17 -0.68 -13.90 12.26
CA ASN A 17 -0.66 -14.94 13.27
C ASN A 17 -0.52 -14.33 14.66
N PHE A 18 -1.63 -14.21 15.39
CA PHE A 18 -1.60 -13.95 16.82
C PHE A 18 -1.21 -15.25 17.49
N HIS A 19 0.02 -15.30 18.02
CA HIS A 19 0.57 -16.44 18.73
C HIS A 19 -0.18 -16.69 20.05
N GLU A 20 -1.37 -17.26 19.95
CA GLU A 20 -1.85 -18.24 20.92
C GLU A 20 -1.96 -19.54 20.14
N THR A 21 -0.87 -20.31 20.16
CA THR A 21 -0.91 -21.75 19.90
C THR A 21 -2.00 -22.34 20.78
N LEU A 22 -3.19 -22.52 20.23
CA LEU A 22 -4.21 -23.36 20.82
C LEU A 22 -3.58 -24.74 21.01
N GLU A 23 -3.87 -25.39 22.14
CA GLU A 23 -3.32 -26.70 22.54
C GLU A 23 -3.57 -27.83 21.52
N SER A 24 -4.25 -27.54 20.42
CA SER A 24 -4.71 -28.43 19.35
C SER A 24 -3.72 -28.57 18.18
N GLY A 25 -2.65 -27.78 18.12
CA GLY A 25 -1.61 -27.91 17.08
C GLY A 25 -1.94 -27.29 15.71
N SER A 26 -3.14 -26.72 15.52
CA SER A 26 -3.50 -25.87 14.38
C SER A 26 -3.32 -24.39 14.74
N SER A 27 -2.91 -23.55 13.78
CA SER A 27 -2.87 -22.10 13.99
C SER A 27 -4.29 -21.52 14.02
N TYR A 28 -4.49 -20.40 14.71
CA TYR A 28 -5.76 -19.66 14.70
C TYR A 28 -6.19 -19.28 13.27
N ASP A 29 -5.22 -18.97 12.41
CA ASP A 29 -5.46 -18.56 11.03
C ASP A 29 -5.99 -19.71 10.17
N GLU A 30 -5.50 -20.93 10.37
CA GLU A 30 -6.03 -22.11 9.66
C GLU A 30 -7.49 -22.38 10.04
N GLU A 31 -7.82 -22.33 11.34
CA GLU A 31 -9.19 -22.51 11.81
C GLU A 31 -10.11 -21.41 11.27
N MET A 32 -9.66 -20.16 11.29
CA MET A 32 -10.40 -19.02 10.75
C MET A 32 -10.62 -19.16 9.23
N GLY A 33 -9.61 -19.62 8.49
CA GLY A 33 -9.72 -19.94 7.06
C GLY A 33 -10.81 -20.98 6.79
N GLU A 34 -10.82 -22.07 7.56
CA GLU A 34 -11.84 -23.12 7.44
C GLU A 34 -13.24 -22.65 7.82
N LEU A 35 -13.37 -21.80 8.84
CA LEU A 35 -14.65 -21.16 9.18
C LEU A 35 -15.17 -20.30 8.04
N ILE A 36 -14.31 -19.49 7.40
CA ILE A 36 -14.70 -18.66 6.24
C ILE A 36 -15.17 -19.55 5.08
N ARG A 37 -14.42 -20.61 4.76
CA ARG A 37 -14.73 -21.53 3.65
C ARG A 37 -16.00 -22.35 3.87
N SER A 38 -16.30 -22.69 5.13
CA SER A 38 -17.44 -23.54 5.50
C SER A 38 -18.73 -22.75 5.75
N ARG A 39 -18.64 -21.54 6.32
CA ARG A 39 -19.81 -20.76 6.76
C ARG A 39 -20.37 -19.82 5.71
N LEU A 40 -19.57 -19.41 4.72
CA LEU A 40 -20.02 -18.47 3.71
C LEU A 40 -20.84 -19.14 2.59
N PRO A 41 -21.94 -18.52 2.12
CA PRO A 41 -22.77 -19.09 1.05
C PRO A 41 -22.00 -19.27 -0.27
N LYS A 42 -22.02 -20.49 -0.82
CA LYS A 42 -21.37 -20.81 -2.09
C LYS A 42 -22.31 -20.59 -3.29
N GLY A 43 -21.75 -20.42 -4.48
CA GLY A 43 -22.51 -20.38 -5.74
C GLY A 43 -23.26 -19.08 -6.04
N CYS A 44 -23.19 -18.06 -5.17
CA CYS A 44 -23.89 -16.78 -5.37
C CYS A 44 -22.96 -15.63 -5.83
N GLY A 45 -21.70 -15.93 -6.19
CA GLY A 45 -20.72 -14.93 -6.63
C GLY A 45 -20.14 -14.07 -5.50
N GLY A 46 -19.90 -14.67 -4.33
CA GLY A 46 -19.22 -14.01 -3.21
C GLY A 46 -17.70 -14.12 -3.31
N THR A 47 -16.99 -13.09 -2.84
CA THR A 47 -15.51 -13.05 -2.81
C THR A 47 -15.02 -12.61 -1.43
N VAL A 48 -13.95 -13.25 -0.96
CA VAL A 48 -13.20 -12.83 0.23
C VAL A 48 -11.79 -12.47 -0.22
N ILE A 49 -11.30 -11.31 0.20
CA ILE A 49 -9.92 -10.89 0.01
C ILE A 49 -9.29 -10.80 1.39
N VAL A 50 -8.16 -11.48 1.57
CA VAL A 50 -7.34 -11.41 2.77
C VAL A 50 -6.06 -10.67 2.42
N THR A 51 -5.71 -9.65 3.18
CA THR A 51 -4.38 -9.01 3.09
C THR A 51 -3.59 -9.42 4.33
N SER A 52 -2.32 -9.77 4.12
CA SER A 52 -1.39 -10.10 5.19
C SER A 52 0.01 -9.68 4.78
N ARG A 53 0.84 -9.39 5.79
CA ARG A 53 2.29 -9.21 5.62
C ARG A 53 3.05 -10.54 5.70
N ASP A 54 2.40 -11.60 6.16
CA ASP A 54 2.97 -12.94 6.29
C ASP A 54 2.39 -13.86 5.20
N GLU A 55 3.28 -14.40 4.38
CA GLU A 55 2.91 -15.30 3.29
C GLU A 55 2.26 -16.59 3.81
N GLU A 56 2.72 -17.08 4.96
CA GLU A 56 2.26 -18.34 5.54
C GLU A 56 0.83 -18.21 6.07
N VAL A 57 0.51 -17.07 6.70
CA VAL A 57 -0.87 -16.72 7.10
C VAL A 57 -1.79 -16.69 5.88
N GLY A 58 -1.33 -16.08 4.77
CA GLY A 58 -2.07 -16.07 3.52
C GLY A 58 -2.35 -17.48 3.00
N LYS A 59 -1.33 -18.35 2.97
CA LYS A 59 -1.47 -19.75 2.53
C LYS A 59 -2.46 -20.53 3.39
N GLN A 60 -2.37 -20.40 4.71
CA GLN A 60 -3.28 -21.08 5.64
C GLN A 60 -4.74 -20.60 5.46
N MET A 61 -4.95 -19.30 5.26
CA MET A 61 -6.29 -18.72 5.11
C MET A 61 -6.94 -19.07 3.77
N VAL A 62 -6.24 -18.86 2.64
CA VAL A 62 -6.86 -18.93 1.30
C VAL A 62 -6.37 -20.08 0.41
N GLY A 63 -5.34 -20.82 0.82
CA GLY A 63 -4.72 -21.85 -0.01
C GLY A 63 -3.66 -21.27 -0.95
N GLU A 64 -2.65 -22.07 -1.27
CA GLU A 64 -1.50 -21.64 -2.08
C GLU A 64 -1.91 -21.21 -3.49
N GLU A 65 -2.90 -21.87 -4.09
CA GLU A 65 -3.40 -21.56 -5.43
C GLU A 65 -4.10 -20.21 -5.54
N ASN A 66 -4.56 -19.66 -4.42
CA ASN A 66 -5.26 -18.38 -4.35
C ASN A 66 -4.35 -17.24 -3.83
N LEU A 67 -3.08 -17.53 -3.53
CA LEU A 67 -2.16 -16.56 -2.99
C LEU A 67 -1.70 -15.57 -4.07
N HIS A 68 -1.86 -14.28 -3.78
CA HIS A 68 -1.32 -13.20 -4.61
C HIS A 68 -0.19 -12.47 -3.89
N LYS A 69 1.06 -12.77 -4.27
CA LYS A 69 2.23 -12.10 -3.69
C LYS A 69 2.44 -10.72 -4.31
N LEU A 70 2.32 -9.68 -3.50
CA LEU A 70 2.66 -8.33 -3.90
C LEU A 70 4.18 -8.22 -4.07
N VAL A 71 4.61 -7.77 -5.25
CA VAL A 71 6.02 -7.53 -5.58
C VAL A 71 6.32 -6.03 -5.60
N PRO A 72 7.57 -5.61 -5.33
CA PRO A 72 7.97 -4.21 -5.46
C PRO A 72 7.66 -3.66 -6.86
N LEU A 73 7.27 -2.38 -6.92
CA LEU A 73 6.95 -1.73 -8.19
C LEU A 73 8.21 -1.47 -9.02
N SER A 74 8.04 -1.43 -10.35
CA SER A 74 9.13 -1.05 -11.25
C SER A 74 9.60 0.39 -11.06
N ASP A 75 10.87 0.63 -11.35
CA ASP A 75 11.54 1.94 -11.31
C ASP A 75 10.77 3.04 -12.05
N LYS A 76 10.15 2.67 -13.18
CA LYS A 76 9.32 3.58 -13.98
C LYS A 76 8.10 4.04 -13.17
N VAL A 77 7.41 3.11 -12.51
CA VAL A 77 6.21 3.43 -11.72
C VAL A 77 6.59 4.19 -10.45
N ILE A 78 7.69 3.82 -9.80
CA ILE A 78 8.25 4.57 -8.65
C ILE A 78 8.54 6.02 -9.03
N TRP A 79 9.21 6.25 -10.15
CA TRP A 79 9.45 7.61 -10.62
C TRP A 79 8.15 8.38 -10.91
N LEU A 80 7.12 7.71 -11.44
CA LEU A 80 5.82 8.34 -11.67
C LEU A 80 5.15 8.74 -10.35
N ILE A 81 5.13 7.86 -9.35
CA ILE A 81 4.57 8.14 -8.01
C ILE A 81 5.29 9.32 -7.38
N PHE A 82 6.63 9.36 -7.47
CA PHE A 82 7.41 10.47 -6.95
C PHE A 82 7.01 11.79 -7.59
N LYS A 83 7.00 11.86 -8.93
CA LYS A 83 6.63 13.07 -9.65
C LYS A 83 5.21 13.54 -9.31
N ASP A 84 4.24 12.62 -9.31
CA ASP A 84 2.85 12.93 -8.96
C ASP A 84 2.75 13.51 -7.54
N SER A 85 3.47 12.92 -6.59
CA SER A 85 3.53 13.39 -5.20
C SER A 85 4.15 14.79 -5.09
N VAL A 86 5.18 15.10 -5.89
CA VAL A 86 5.77 16.44 -5.90
C VAL A 86 4.84 17.46 -6.57
N GLN A 87 4.15 17.07 -7.64
CA GLN A 87 3.37 17.98 -8.49
C GLN A 87 1.92 18.19 -8.04
N LYS A 88 1.50 17.52 -6.97
CA LYS A 88 0.10 17.47 -6.47
C LYS A 88 -0.61 18.83 -6.40
N ASP A 89 0.09 19.90 -6.03
CA ASP A 89 -0.46 21.26 -5.89
C ASP A 89 0.03 22.22 -6.98
N GLY A 90 0.30 21.70 -8.20
CA GLY A 90 0.82 22.49 -9.32
C GLY A 90 2.29 22.93 -9.14
N THR A 91 2.99 22.36 -8.16
CA THR A 91 4.42 22.62 -7.96
C THR A 91 5.22 22.01 -9.11
N GLU A 92 6.06 22.80 -9.75
CA GLU A 92 6.91 22.31 -10.83
C GLU A 92 8.15 21.59 -10.31
N LEU A 93 8.49 20.50 -10.97
CA LEU A 93 9.67 19.72 -10.66
C LEU A 93 10.87 20.31 -11.43
N PRO A 94 12.03 20.56 -10.81
CA PRO A 94 13.20 21.10 -11.51
C PRO A 94 13.67 20.23 -12.69
N THR A 95 14.41 20.80 -13.63
CA THR A 95 15.07 20.05 -14.72
C THR A 95 16.37 19.38 -14.24
N GLY A 96 16.90 18.41 -15.00
CA GLY A 96 18.21 17.79 -14.71
C GLY A 96 18.21 16.82 -13.53
N LEU A 97 17.20 15.95 -13.47
CA LEU A 97 16.94 15.07 -12.32
C LEU A 97 17.41 13.63 -12.52
N GLU A 98 18.36 13.33 -13.42
CA GLU A 98 18.81 11.95 -13.60
C GLU A 98 19.37 11.38 -12.30
N THR A 99 20.22 12.14 -11.60
CA THR A 99 20.80 11.73 -10.32
C THR A 99 19.72 11.55 -9.25
N LEU A 100 18.76 12.48 -9.14
CA LEU A 100 17.67 12.37 -8.17
C LEU A 100 16.79 11.15 -8.47
N LYS A 101 16.45 10.92 -9.74
CA LYS A 101 15.66 9.77 -10.17
C LYS A 101 16.35 8.47 -9.79
N TYR A 102 17.65 8.36 -10.07
CA TYR A 102 18.46 7.20 -9.68
C TYR A 102 18.41 6.98 -8.16
N ASP A 103 18.60 8.04 -7.39
CA ASP A 103 18.55 7.99 -5.93
C ASP A 103 17.19 7.54 -5.39
N ILE A 104 16.09 8.11 -5.91
CA ILE A 104 14.74 7.77 -5.48
C ILE A 104 14.44 6.30 -5.78
N VAL A 105 14.71 5.86 -7.01
CA VAL A 105 14.45 4.47 -7.42
C VAL A 105 15.23 3.49 -6.54
N ASN A 106 16.52 3.73 -6.32
CA ASN A 106 17.37 2.82 -5.55
C ASN A 106 17.05 2.84 -4.05
N LYS A 107 16.79 4.01 -3.47
CA LYS A 107 16.52 4.14 -2.03
C LYS A 107 15.10 3.69 -1.66
N CYS A 108 14.12 3.86 -2.54
CA CYS A 108 12.74 3.44 -2.28
C CYS A 108 12.49 1.97 -2.58
N GLY A 109 13.33 1.32 -3.41
CA GLY A 109 13.30 -0.13 -3.62
C GLY A 109 11.94 -0.66 -4.07
N GLY A 110 11.21 0.08 -4.90
CA GLY A 110 9.88 -0.35 -5.38
C GLY A 110 8.73 -0.13 -4.39
N LEU A 111 8.96 0.50 -3.22
CA LEU A 111 7.92 0.76 -2.24
C LEU A 111 7.14 2.05 -2.55
N PRO A 112 5.82 1.97 -2.83
CA PRO A 112 5.00 3.13 -3.18
C PRO A 112 4.94 4.17 -2.06
N LEU A 113 4.77 3.71 -0.81
CA LEU A 113 4.58 4.59 0.35
C LEU A 113 5.84 5.40 0.66
N ALA A 114 7.01 4.77 0.66
CA ALA A 114 8.29 5.46 0.86
C ALA A 114 8.52 6.53 -0.22
N THR A 115 8.22 6.17 -1.47
CA THR A 115 8.36 7.06 -2.63
C THR A 115 7.44 8.28 -2.51
N LYS A 116 6.16 8.05 -2.19
CA LYS A 116 5.17 9.11 -2.00
C LYS A 116 5.61 10.07 -0.89
N MET A 117 6.07 9.54 0.24
CA MET A 117 6.55 10.35 1.35
C MET A 117 7.72 11.26 0.94
N LEU A 118 8.72 10.74 0.22
CA LEU A 118 9.83 11.56 -0.27
C LEU A 118 9.38 12.66 -1.24
N GLY A 119 8.43 12.34 -2.14
CA GLY A 119 7.86 13.32 -3.04
C GLY A 119 7.08 14.43 -2.31
N GLU A 120 6.29 14.07 -1.30
CA GLU A 120 5.57 15.03 -0.45
C GLU A 120 6.53 15.92 0.37
N ILE A 121 7.65 15.37 0.85
CA ILE A 121 8.71 16.15 1.52
C ILE A 121 9.34 17.15 0.54
N MET A 122 9.67 16.73 -0.68
CA MET A 122 10.24 17.62 -1.69
C MET A 122 9.25 18.71 -2.10
N ASN A 123 7.95 18.39 -2.26
CA ASN A 123 6.91 19.40 -2.51
C ASN A 123 6.91 20.50 -1.45
N LYS A 124 6.89 20.11 -0.17
CA LYS A 124 6.89 21.05 0.96
C LYS A 124 8.12 21.97 0.93
N ASN A 125 9.30 21.39 0.65
CA ASN A 125 10.55 22.14 0.58
C ASN A 125 10.52 23.16 -0.58
N LEU A 126 10.09 22.76 -1.77
CA LEU A 126 9.99 23.65 -2.94
C LEU A 126 9.04 24.82 -2.67
N ARG A 127 7.88 24.56 -2.06
CA ARG A 127 6.90 25.60 -1.71
C ARG A 127 7.44 26.57 -0.65
N ALA A 128 8.16 26.07 0.34
CA ALA A 128 8.83 26.92 1.34
C ALA A 128 9.88 27.83 0.69
N SER A 129 10.64 27.33 -0.29
CA SER A 129 11.60 28.13 -1.04
C SER A 129 10.95 29.25 -1.87
N VAL A 130 9.79 28.98 -2.50
CA VAL A 130 9.03 29.99 -3.27
C VAL A 130 8.48 31.09 -2.37
N ASN A 131 7.89 30.73 -1.22
CA ASN A 131 7.33 31.71 -0.28
C ASN A 131 8.39 32.64 0.30
N THR A 132 9.61 32.14 0.54
CA THR A 132 10.73 32.96 1.04
C THR A 132 11.20 34.00 0.02
N GLN A 133 11.06 33.75 -1.29
CA GLN A 133 11.42 34.72 -2.33
C GLN A 133 10.36 35.82 -2.53
N GLN A 134 9.07 35.53 -2.28
CA GLN A 134 8.01 36.54 -2.35
C GLN A 134 7.99 37.49 -1.13
N GLY A 135 8.58 37.08 0.00
CA GLY A 135 8.70 37.90 1.22
C GLY A 135 9.74 39.02 1.17
N MET A 136 10.59 39.09 0.14
CA MET A 136 11.61 40.16 -0.02
C MET A 136 11.18 41.33 -0.91
N GLN A 137 9.91 41.44 -1.29
CA GLN A 137 9.39 42.55 -2.11
C GLN A 137 8.36 43.44 -1.38
N GLN A 138 8.62 43.81 -0.12
CA GLN A 138 7.94 44.96 0.47
C GLN A 138 8.89 46.17 0.52
N PRO A 139 8.63 47.25 -0.22
CA PRO A 139 9.35 48.50 -0.02
C PRO A 139 8.97 49.05 1.35
N THR A 140 9.95 49.16 2.25
CA THR A 140 9.83 50.02 3.42
C THR A 140 9.69 51.46 2.95
N CYS A 141 8.60 52.12 3.36
CA CYS A 141 8.48 53.58 3.29
C CYS A 141 9.63 54.26 4.04
#